data_AF-A0A022MH74-F1
#
_entry.id   AF-A0A022MH74-F1
#
_cell.length_a   1.000
_cell.length_b   1.000
_cell.length_c   1.000
_cell.angle_alpha   90.00
_cell.angle_beta   90.00
_cell.angle_gamma   90.00
#
_symmetry.space_group_name_H-M   'P 1'
#
loop_
_entity.id
_entity.type
_entity.pdbx_description
1 polymer ?
#
loop_
_entity_poly.entity_id
_entity_poly.type
_entity_poly.pdbx_seq_one_letter_code
_entity_poly.pdbx_strand_id
1 'polypeptide(L)'
;VVVADPRSTARPVRWAREEPPGGGPLAALAAGLSRTTADLVVVLSADLPFLRPDTVRRLLAALRAGRADGALLTDADGRDQPLVAAYRASALRRGLAGLTREHGALDGLPLRRLTAVLDLTRVPDDVASFDCDTWDDIATARARIREHGHVLDEWISAVKDELGIDLDVDTGVLLDLARDAAHGVARPAAPLTTFLVGYAAARQAGAGPE
;
A
#
# COMPACT_ATOMS: atom_id res chain seq x y z
N VAL A 1 12.59 -12.11 -0.90
CA VAL A 1 13.19 -12.26 0.45
C VAL A 1 12.43 -11.30 1.35
N VAL A 2 11.98 -11.74 2.52
CA VAL A 2 11.30 -10.87 3.48
C VAL A 2 12.23 -10.71 4.69
N VAL A 3 12.52 -9.47 5.06
CA VAL A 3 13.40 -9.15 6.19
C VAL A 3 12.52 -8.79 7.38
N ALA A 4 12.26 -9.77 8.23
CA ALA A 4 11.43 -9.66 9.44
C ALA A 4 11.46 -11.00 10.19
N ASP A 5 10.86 -11.02 11.38
CA ASP A 5 10.57 -12.28 12.05
C ASP A 5 9.60 -13.15 11.22
N PRO A 6 9.85 -14.47 11.11
CA PRO A 6 8.99 -15.36 10.33
C PRO A 6 7.54 -15.36 10.82
N ARG A 7 6.61 -15.27 9.87
CA ARG A 7 5.16 -15.34 10.11
C ARG A 7 4.46 -16.14 9.02
N SER A 8 3.21 -16.53 9.28
CA SER A 8 2.38 -17.18 8.26
C SER A 8 2.22 -16.24 7.05
N THR A 9 2.40 -16.80 5.85
CA THR A 9 2.31 -16.07 4.58
C THR A 9 1.50 -16.90 3.60
N ALA A 10 0.73 -16.24 2.75
CA ALA A 10 -0.09 -16.91 1.73
C ALA A 10 0.75 -17.60 0.64
N ARG A 11 2.04 -17.27 0.55
CA ARG A 11 2.99 -17.83 -0.41
C ARG A 11 4.33 -18.08 0.26
N PRO A 12 5.07 -19.14 -0.13
CA PRO A 12 6.40 -19.38 0.40
C PRO A 12 7.34 -18.19 0.17
N VAL A 13 8.05 -17.76 1.21
CA VAL A 13 9.06 -16.71 1.14
C VAL A 13 10.35 -17.16 1.83
N ARG A 14 11.48 -16.62 1.37
CA ARG A 14 12.76 -16.74 2.09
C ARG A 14 12.87 -15.62 3.11
N TRP A 15 13.00 -15.99 4.38
CA TRP A 15 13.18 -15.06 5.49
C TRP A 15 14.64 -14.65 5.65
N ALA A 16 14.84 -13.42 6.10
CA ALA A 16 16.12 -12.88 6.54
C ALA A 16 15.86 -11.99 7.76
N ARG A 17 16.91 -11.73 8.53
CA ARG A 17 16.90 -10.79 9.65
C ARG A 17 18.28 -10.16 9.74
N GLU A 18 18.35 -8.86 9.98
CA GLU A 18 19.58 -8.18 10.30
C GLU A 18 20.12 -8.60 11.67
N GLU A 19 21.44 -8.53 11.83
CA GLU A 19 22.14 -8.83 13.08
C GLU A 19 23.03 -7.62 13.44
N PRO A 20 22.86 -7.00 14.62
CA PRO A 20 21.80 -7.29 15.61
C PRO A 20 20.39 -6.90 15.10
N PRO A 21 19.32 -7.54 15.61
CA PRO A 21 17.96 -7.16 15.28
C PRO A 21 17.67 -5.69 15.57
N GLY A 22 16.94 -5.01 14.68
CA GLY A 22 16.65 -3.59 14.84
C GLY A 22 17.80 -2.68 14.40
N GLY A 23 18.79 -3.21 13.65
CA GLY A 23 19.87 -2.43 13.04
C GLY A 23 19.42 -1.42 11.97
N GLY A 24 18.13 -1.35 11.67
CA GLY A 24 17.52 -0.36 10.78
C GLY A 24 17.54 -0.77 9.30
N PRO A 25 16.99 0.09 8.41
CA PRO A 25 16.70 -0.28 7.02
C PRO A 25 17.94 -0.66 6.20
N LEU A 26 19.10 -0.05 6.47
CA LEU A 26 20.34 -0.36 5.76
C LEU A 26 20.85 -1.76 6.10
N ALA A 27 20.86 -2.12 7.39
CA ALA A 27 21.23 -3.46 7.85
C ALA A 27 20.23 -4.51 7.34
N ALA A 28 18.94 -4.19 7.38
CA ALA A 28 17.88 -5.05 6.83
C ALA A 28 18.07 -5.31 5.32
N LEU A 29 18.38 -4.27 4.54
CA LEU A 29 18.67 -4.40 3.12
C LEU A 29 19.87 -5.33 2.87
N ALA A 30 20.96 -5.18 3.64
CA ALA A 30 22.13 -6.04 3.53
C ALA A 30 21.79 -7.51 3.85
N ALA A 31 21.03 -7.75 4.93
CA ALA A 31 20.58 -9.08 5.32
C ALA A 31 19.71 -9.72 4.24
N GLY A 32 18.77 -8.97 3.67
CA GLY A 32 17.92 -9.44 2.57
C GLY A 32 18.70 -9.74 1.29
N LEU A 33 19.63 -8.86 0.92
CA LEU A 33 20.45 -8.99 -0.29
C LEU A 33 21.38 -10.21 -0.25
N SER A 34 21.87 -10.59 0.94
CA SER A 34 22.69 -11.79 1.13
C SER A 34 21.96 -13.10 0.75
N ARG A 35 20.63 -13.07 0.70
CA ARG A 35 19.79 -14.25 0.42
C ARG A 35 19.41 -14.40 -1.05
N THR A 36 19.93 -13.56 -1.94
CA THR A 36 19.64 -13.61 -3.38
C THR A 36 20.91 -13.43 -4.21
N THR A 37 20.96 -14.12 -5.36
CA THR A 37 22.01 -14.00 -6.37
C THR A 37 21.54 -13.27 -7.62
N ALA A 38 20.28 -12.79 -7.66
CA ALA A 38 19.74 -12.06 -8.79
C ALA A 38 20.57 -10.82 -9.13
N ASP A 39 20.69 -10.52 -10.43
CA ASP A 39 21.44 -9.35 -10.91
C ASP A 39 20.70 -8.04 -10.67
N LEU A 40 19.37 -8.10 -10.73
CA LEU A 40 18.48 -6.98 -10.40
C LEU A 40 17.67 -7.34 -9.15
N VAL A 41 17.56 -6.39 -8.23
CA VAL A 41 16.80 -6.54 -6.99
C VAL A 41 15.80 -5.41 -6.89
N VAL A 42 14.53 -5.76 -6.68
CA VAL A 42 13.49 -4.79 -6.33
C VAL A 42 13.36 -4.80 -4.81
N VAL A 43 13.51 -3.63 -4.21
CA VAL A 43 13.38 -3.37 -2.77
C VAL A 43 12.05 -2.66 -2.56
N LEU A 44 11.24 -3.18 -1.66
CA LEU A 44 9.88 -2.73 -1.38
C LEU A 44 9.69 -2.67 0.14
N SER A 45 9.20 -1.54 0.66
CA SER A 45 8.61 -1.48 2.00
C SER A 45 7.35 -2.35 2.07
N ALA A 46 6.98 -2.76 3.29
CA ALA A 46 5.89 -3.74 3.50
C ALA A 46 4.51 -3.09 3.65
N ASP A 47 4.45 -1.77 3.65
CA ASP A 47 3.34 -0.89 4.01
C ASP A 47 2.88 -0.02 2.83
N LEU A 48 3.04 -0.52 1.61
CA LEU A 48 2.69 0.15 0.36
C LEU A 48 1.34 -0.37 -0.18
N PRO A 49 0.19 0.10 0.32
CA PRO A 49 -1.14 -0.44 -0.02
C PRO A 49 -1.51 -0.30 -1.50
N PHE A 50 -0.89 0.63 -2.22
CA PHE A 50 -1.20 0.92 -3.62
C PHE A 50 -0.13 0.47 -4.60
N LEU A 51 0.88 -0.28 -4.15
CA LEU A 51 1.90 -0.83 -5.04
C LEU A 51 1.27 -1.82 -6.03
N ARG A 52 1.45 -1.58 -7.33
CA ARG A 52 0.93 -2.45 -8.39
C ARG A 52 2.06 -3.15 -9.17
N PRO A 53 1.77 -4.29 -9.83
CA PRO A 53 2.73 -4.93 -10.72
C PRO A 53 3.28 -4.00 -11.80
N ASP A 54 2.48 -3.03 -12.26
CA ASP A 54 2.90 -2.07 -13.27
C ASP A 54 4.01 -1.13 -12.76
N THR A 55 3.90 -0.64 -11.53
CA THR A 55 4.95 0.15 -10.87
C THR A 55 6.29 -0.58 -10.87
N VAL A 56 6.30 -1.88 -10.53
CA VAL A 56 7.51 -2.71 -10.56
C VAL A 56 8.07 -2.86 -11.98
N ARG A 57 7.21 -3.03 -12.99
CA ARG A 57 7.64 -3.08 -14.40
C ARG A 57 8.27 -1.76 -14.84
N ARG A 58 7.71 -0.61 -14.46
CA ARG A 58 8.25 0.72 -14.78
C ARG A 58 9.62 0.94 -14.16
N LEU A 59 9.79 0.62 -12.88
CA LEU A 59 11.11 0.69 -12.20
C LEU A 59 12.17 -0.16 -12.93
N LEU A 60 11.82 -1.41 -13.27
CA LEU A 60 12.73 -2.31 -13.99
C LEU A 60 13.01 -1.83 -15.43
N ALA A 61 12.03 -1.26 -16.12
CA ALA A 61 12.20 -0.70 -17.46
C ALA A 61 13.13 0.51 -17.43
N ALA A 62 12.91 1.45 -16.51
CA ALA A 62 13.77 2.61 -16.30
C ALA A 62 15.22 2.21 -16.02
N LEU A 63 15.43 1.24 -15.11
CA LEU A 63 16.76 0.73 -14.79
C LEU A 63 17.45 0.07 -16.00
N ARG A 64 16.70 -0.66 -16.82
CA ARG A 64 17.25 -1.34 -18.01
C ARG A 64 17.57 -0.39 -19.15
N ALA A 65 16.83 0.71 -19.27
CA ALA A 65 17.07 1.72 -20.31
C ALA A 65 18.37 2.51 -20.07
N GLY A 66 18.83 2.59 -18.82
CA GLY A 66 20.01 3.37 -18.41
C GLY A 66 21.19 2.54 -17.92
N ARG A 67 22.27 3.27 -17.57
CA ARG A 67 23.46 2.73 -16.89
C ARG A 67 23.51 3.02 -15.39
N ALA A 68 22.46 3.65 -14.86
CA ALA A 68 22.33 3.95 -13.43
C ALA A 68 22.42 2.68 -12.57
N ASP A 69 22.84 2.86 -11.33
CA ASP A 69 22.92 1.81 -10.32
C ASP A 69 21.52 1.41 -9.81
N GLY A 70 20.55 2.32 -9.86
CA GLY A 70 19.18 2.06 -9.47
C GLY A 70 18.16 3.00 -10.12
N ALA A 71 16.90 2.62 -10.03
CA ALA A 71 15.74 3.44 -10.32
C ALA A 71 14.81 3.39 -9.10
N LEU A 72 14.39 4.56 -8.58
CA LEU A 72 13.54 4.66 -7.40
C LEU A 72 12.31 5.51 -7.68
N LEU A 73 11.24 5.27 -6.93
CA LEU A 73 10.08 6.15 -6.99
C LEU A 73 10.37 7.48 -6.31
N THR A 74 9.72 8.53 -6.80
CA THR A 74 9.61 9.79 -6.08
C THR A 74 8.14 10.11 -5.81
N ASP A 75 7.85 10.57 -4.60
CA ASP A 75 6.50 10.99 -4.22
C ASP A 75 6.11 12.34 -4.85
N ALA A 76 4.90 12.82 -4.53
CA ALA A 76 4.37 14.09 -5.03
C ALA A 76 5.20 15.32 -4.59
N ASP A 77 5.91 15.23 -3.47
CA ASP A 77 6.81 16.28 -2.97
C ASP A 77 8.22 16.17 -3.61
N GLY A 78 8.42 15.21 -4.50
CA GLY A 78 9.71 14.92 -5.13
C GLY A 78 10.71 14.24 -4.21
N ARG A 79 10.28 13.66 -3.09
CA ARG A 79 11.17 12.95 -2.18
C ARG A 79 11.47 11.56 -2.72
N ASP A 80 12.74 11.18 -2.65
CA ASP A 80 13.21 9.88 -3.07
C ASP A 80 12.68 8.78 -2.12
N GLN A 81 12.14 7.71 -2.70
CA GLN A 81 11.65 6.53 -2.00
C GLN A 81 12.60 5.34 -2.21
N PRO A 82 13.72 5.27 -1.47
CA PRO A 82 14.78 4.27 -1.72
C PRO A 82 14.36 2.83 -1.39
N LEU A 83 13.29 2.66 -0.63
CA LEU A 83 12.66 1.37 -0.36
C LEU A 83 11.52 1.05 -1.31
N VAL A 84 11.33 1.83 -2.39
CA VAL A 84 10.45 1.49 -3.51
C VAL A 84 11.23 1.66 -4.81
N ALA A 85 12.14 0.71 -5.06
CA ALA A 85 13.19 0.89 -6.04
C ALA A 85 13.68 -0.42 -6.65
N ALA A 86 14.15 -0.36 -7.90
CA ALA A 86 14.92 -1.42 -8.54
C ALA A 86 16.40 -1.03 -8.56
N TYR A 87 17.27 -1.95 -8.16
CA TYR A 87 18.71 -1.74 -8.14
C TYR A 87 19.45 -2.84 -8.88
N ARG A 88 20.63 -2.49 -9.40
CA ARG A 88 21.66 -3.45 -9.78
C ARG A 88 22.26 -4.01 -8.50
N ALA A 89 22.14 -5.33 -8.31
CA ALA A 89 22.61 -5.99 -7.11
C ALA A 89 24.12 -5.81 -6.90
N SER A 90 24.89 -5.73 -7.99
CA SER A 90 26.34 -5.46 -7.92
C SER A 90 26.63 -4.08 -7.34
N ALA A 91 25.83 -3.06 -7.66
CA ALA A 91 25.99 -1.71 -7.13
C ALA A 91 25.64 -1.63 -5.64
N LEU A 92 24.52 -2.23 -5.23
CA LEU A 92 24.17 -2.36 -3.80
C LEU A 92 25.29 -3.05 -3.01
N ARG A 93 25.80 -4.19 -3.50
CA ARG A 93 26.88 -4.91 -2.81
C ARG A 93 28.15 -4.07 -2.69
N ARG A 94 28.54 -3.34 -3.75
CA ARG A 94 29.70 -2.42 -3.71
C ARG A 94 29.49 -1.30 -2.70
N GLY A 95 28.32 -0.64 -2.72
CA GLY A 95 27.99 0.46 -1.81
C GLY A 95 27.99 0.00 -0.35
N LEU A 96 27.31 -1.12 -0.06
CA LEU A 96 27.28 -1.70 1.29
C LEU A 96 28.69 -2.07 1.79
N ALA A 97 29.50 -2.74 0.96
CA ALA A 97 30.88 -3.06 1.31
C ALA A 97 31.75 -1.81 1.53
N GLY A 98 31.48 -0.73 0.80
CA GLY A 98 32.10 0.58 1.03
C GLY A 98 31.79 1.13 2.41
N LEU A 99 30.49 1.19 2.75
CA LEU A 99 30.03 1.69 4.05
C LEU A 99 30.52 0.83 5.22
N THR A 100 30.55 -0.49 5.08
CA THR A 100 31.12 -1.37 6.11
C THR A 100 32.61 -1.11 6.34
N ARG A 101 33.39 -0.85 5.28
CA ARG A 101 34.81 -0.50 5.44
C ARG A 101 35.00 0.87 6.10
N GLU A 102 34.11 1.82 5.84
CA GLU A 102 34.21 3.18 6.38
C GLU A 102 33.76 3.27 7.84
N HIS A 103 32.68 2.57 8.20
CA HIS A 103 32.02 2.70 9.50
C HIS A 103 32.15 1.47 10.41
N GLY A 104 32.76 0.39 9.91
CA GLY A 104 32.92 -0.89 10.63
C GLY A 104 31.69 -1.79 10.56
N ALA A 105 30.49 -1.22 10.74
CA ALA A 105 29.22 -1.95 10.69
C ALA A 105 28.11 -1.12 10.03
N LEU A 106 26.96 -1.75 9.75
CA LEU A 106 25.82 -1.11 9.06
C LEU A 106 24.65 -0.79 10.00
N ASP A 107 24.66 -1.31 11.23
CA ASP A 107 23.60 -1.09 12.21
C ASP A 107 23.52 0.38 12.64
N GLY A 108 22.30 0.89 12.73
CA GLY A 108 22.02 2.29 13.07
C GLY A 108 22.38 3.30 11.98
N LEU A 109 23.03 2.89 10.89
CA LEU A 109 23.34 3.79 9.78
C LEU A 109 22.08 4.09 8.95
N PRO A 110 21.87 5.36 8.58
CA PRO A 110 20.70 5.72 7.79
C PRO A 110 20.89 5.29 6.33
N LEU A 111 19.82 4.76 5.73
CA LEU A 111 19.81 4.28 4.34
C LEU A 111 20.29 5.33 3.33
N ARG A 112 20.09 6.62 3.63
CA ARG A 112 20.55 7.75 2.79
C ARG A 112 22.05 7.75 2.50
N ARG A 113 22.87 7.11 3.35
CA ARG A 113 24.32 6.97 3.11
C ARG A 113 24.60 6.11 1.88
N LEU A 114 23.80 5.06 1.70
CA LEU A 114 23.89 4.20 0.52
C LEU A 114 23.38 4.93 -0.72
N THR A 115 22.24 5.60 -0.64
CA THR A 115 21.67 6.29 -1.81
C THR A 115 22.54 7.46 -2.28
N ALA A 116 23.25 8.13 -1.37
CA ALA A 116 24.18 9.21 -1.70
C ALA A 116 25.40 8.76 -2.53
N VAL A 117 25.73 7.46 -2.53
CA VAL A 117 26.87 6.91 -3.29
C VAL A 117 26.47 6.14 -4.54
N LEU A 118 25.17 6.05 -4.84
CA LEU A 118 24.65 5.37 -6.01
C LEU A 118 24.19 6.39 -7.06
N ASP A 119 24.37 6.06 -8.34
CA ASP A 119 23.74 6.78 -9.43
C ASP A 119 22.28 6.30 -9.58
N LEU A 120 21.31 7.19 -9.34
CA LEU A 120 19.89 6.83 -9.22
C LEU A 120 19.03 7.62 -10.20
N THR A 121 18.21 6.88 -10.95
CA THR A 121 17.16 7.45 -11.80
C THR A 121 15.87 7.60 -11.00
N ARG A 122 15.21 8.76 -11.10
CA ARG A 122 13.94 9.03 -10.44
C ARG A 122 12.76 8.69 -11.36
N VAL A 123 11.77 8.00 -10.81
CA VAL A 123 10.53 7.62 -11.51
C VAL A 123 9.35 8.15 -10.72
N PRO A 124 8.72 9.27 -11.14
CA PRO A 124 7.59 9.85 -10.41
C PRO A 124 6.38 8.91 -10.34
N ASP A 125 5.84 8.71 -9.13
CA ASP A 125 4.62 7.93 -8.87
C ASP A 125 4.07 8.32 -7.48
N ASP A 126 3.06 9.18 -7.47
CA ASP A 126 2.43 9.74 -6.26
C ASP A 126 1.59 8.73 -5.49
N VAL A 127 0.99 7.77 -6.19
CA VAL A 127 0.09 6.78 -5.59
C VAL A 127 0.88 5.59 -5.06
N ALA A 128 1.82 5.05 -5.82
CA ALA A 128 2.56 3.86 -5.38
C ALA A 128 3.67 4.17 -4.36
N SER A 129 4.04 5.44 -4.19
CA SER A 129 4.93 5.90 -3.13
C SER A 129 4.26 6.04 -1.77
N PHE A 130 2.92 5.94 -1.68
CA PHE A 130 2.19 6.12 -0.44
C PHE A 130 2.44 4.94 0.52
N ASP A 131 3.01 5.24 1.69
CA ASP A 131 3.25 4.34 2.80
C ASP A 131 2.32 4.66 3.98
N CYS A 132 2.08 3.63 4.81
CA CYS A 132 1.24 3.74 6.01
C CYS A 132 2.11 3.77 7.27
N ASP A 133 2.64 4.94 7.61
CA ASP A 133 3.42 5.14 8.84
C ASP A 133 2.54 5.45 10.07
N THR A 134 1.37 6.05 9.83
CA THR A 134 0.44 6.50 10.89
C THR A 134 -0.94 5.87 10.78
N TRP A 135 -1.71 5.98 11.85
CA TRP A 135 -3.12 5.56 11.86
C TRP A 135 -3.98 6.36 10.86
N ASP A 136 -3.65 7.64 10.64
CA ASP A 136 -4.33 8.48 9.67
C ASP A 136 -4.00 8.04 8.23
N ASP A 137 -2.78 7.59 7.97
CA ASP A 137 -2.40 7.02 6.68
C ASP A 137 -3.19 5.73 6.40
N ILE A 138 -3.35 4.87 7.40
CA ILE A 138 -4.19 3.66 7.29
C ILE A 138 -5.64 4.03 7.02
N ALA A 139 -6.18 5.05 7.70
CA ALA A 139 -7.55 5.50 7.48
C ALA A 139 -7.75 6.05 6.06
N THR A 140 -6.81 6.86 5.60
CA THR A 140 -6.77 7.42 4.23
C THR A 140 -6.65 6.31 3.19
N ALA A 141 -5.75 5.34 3.41
CA ALA A 141 -5.57 4.20 2.54
C ALA A 141 -6.86 3.38 2.42
N ARG A 142 -7.51 3.09 3.56
CA ARG A 142 -8.80 2.38 3.58
C ARG A 142 -9.92 3.16 2.91
N ALA A 143 -9.98 4.49 3.08
CA ALA A 143 -10.95 5.33 2.38
C ALA A 143 -10.76 5.23 0.87
N ARG A 144 -9.53 5.41 0.37
CA ARG A 144 -9.21 5.28 -1.06
C ARG A 144 -9.47 3.88 -1.62
N ILE A 145 -9.15 2.81 -0.88
CA ILE A 145 -9.45 1.43 -1.29
C ILE A 145 -10.96 1.22 -1.40
N ARG A 146 -11.74 1.80 -0.47
CA ARG A 146 -13.22 1.75 -0.52
C ARG A 146 -13.79 2.61 -1.64
N GLU A 147 -13.21 3.77 -1.91
CA GLU A 147 -13.60 4.69 -3.00
C GLU A 147 -13.21 4.15 -4.39
N HIS A 148 -12.14 3.36 -4.52
CA HIS A 148 -11.68 2.78 -5.79
C HIS A 148 -12.46 1.55 -6.29
N GLY A 149 -13.69 1.35 -5.80
CA GLY A 149 -14.72 0.74 -6.63
C GLY A 149 -14.91 -0.78 -6.50
N HIS A 150 -16.12 -1.17 -6.90
CA HIS A 150 -16.66 -2.52 -7.07
C HIS A 150 -17.17 -3.23 -5.81
N VAL A 151 -16.54 -3.11 -4.63
CA VAL A 151 -17.01 -3.94 -3.49
C VAL A 151 -18.43 -3.58 -3.04
N LEU A 152 -18.75 -2.29 -2.92
CA LEU A 152 -20.09 -1.89 -2.48
C LEU A 152 -21.14 -2.15 -3.56
N ASP A 153 -20.82 -1.88 -4.82
CA ASP A 153 -21.75 -2.09 -5.94
C ASP A 153 -21.97 -3.59 -6.24
N GLU A 154 -20.92 -4.41 -6.18
CA GLU A 154 -21.02 -5.87 -6.28
C GLU A 154 -21.77 -6.45 -5.08
N TRP A 155 -21.51 -5.95 -3.88
CA TRP A 155 -22.25 -6.37 -2.69
C TRP A 155 -23.73 -6.00 -2.78
N ILE A 156 -24.05 -4.77 -3.20
CA ILE A 156 -25.43 -4.34 -3.42
C ILE A 156 -26.09 -5.20 -4.50
N SER A 157 -25.41 -5.46 -5.61
CA SER A 157 -25.93 -6.30 -6.69
C SER A 157 -26.20 -7.72 -6.20
N ALA A 158 -25.25 -8.35 -5.49
CA ALA A 158 -25.42 -9.69 -4.94
C ALA A 158 -26.56 -9.77 -3.91
N VAL A 159 -26.72 -8.75 -3.05
CA VAL A 159 -27.83 -8.69 -2.08
C VAL A 159 -29.16 -8.46 -2.77
N LYS A 160 -29.21 -7.62 -3.82
CA LYS A 160 -30.41 -7.43 -4.65
C LYS A 160 -30.84 -8.74 -5.31
N ASP A 161 -29.89 -9.47 -5.88
CA ASP A 161 -30.15 -10.77 -6.53
C ASP A 161 -30.68 -11.80 -5.52
N GLU A 162 -30.02 -11.95 -4.37
CA GLU A 162 -30.42 -12.92 -3.33
C GLU A 162 -31.81 -12.60 -2.74
N LEU A 163 -32.11 -11.31 -2.56
CA LEU A 163 -33.39 -10.88 -2.01
C LEU A 163 -34.50 -10.70 -3.07
N GLY A 164 -34.17 -10.85 -4.36
CA GLY A 164 -35.09 -10.63 -5.47
C GLY A 164 -35.59 -9.18 -5.57
N ILE A 165 -34.73 -8.21 -5.24
CA ILE A 165 -35.08 -6.78 -5.19
C ILE A 165 -34.61 -6.09 -6.47
N ASP A 166 -35.57 -5.68 -7.31
CA ASP A 166 -35.33 -4.77 -8.43
C ASP A 166 -35.69 -3.34 -8.02
N LEU A 167 -34.75 -2.67 -7.35
CA LEU A 167 -34.92 -1.30 -6.89
C LEU A 167 -33.72 -0.46 -7.32
N ASP A 168 -33.97 0.60 -8.07
CA ASP A 168 -32.97 1.62 -8.38
C ASP A 168 -32.93 2.64 -7.23
N VAL A 169 -31.81 2.67 -6.50
CA VAL A 169 -31.64 3.51 -5.31
C VAL A 169 -30.39 4.34 -5.47
N ASP A 170 -30.51 5.64 -5.25
CA ASP A 170 -29.37 6.53 -5.08
C ASP A 170 -28.67 6.19 -3.74
N THR A 171 -27.56 5.46 -3.86
CA THR A 171 -26.74 5.02 -2.72
C THR A 171 -26.09 6.20 -2.00
N GLY A 172 -25.76 7.28 -2.72
CA GLY A 172 -25.19 8.50 -2.15
C GLY A 172 -26.14 9.14 -1.15
N VAL A 173 -27.41 9.30 -1.55
CA VAL A 173 -28.46 9.88 -0.68
C VAL A 173 -28.68 9.04 0.58
N LEU A 174 -28.69 7.70 0.47
CA LEU A 174 -28.82 6.83 1.65
C LEU A 174 -27.63 6.92 2.60
N LEU A 175 -26.41 7.01 2.06
CA LEU A 175 -25.20 7.13 2.86
C LEU A 175 -25.10 8.50 3.54
N ASP A 176 -25.53 9.57 2.87
CA ASP A 176 -25.61 10.91 3.46
C ASP A 176 -26.65 10.96 4.58
N LEU A 177 -27.83 10.35 4.40
CA LEU A 177 -28.83 10.22 5.47
C LEU A 177 -28.28 9.46 6.70
N ALA A 178 -27.60 8.34 6.46
CA ALA A 178 -26.97 7.58 7.54
C ALA A 178 -25.89 8.39 8.26
N ARG A 179 -25.07 9.14 7.49
CA ARG A 179 -24.04 10.04 8.01
C ARG A 179 -24.66 11.11 8.89
N ASP A 180 -25.72 11.77 8.44
CA ASP A 180 -26.39 12.83 9.18
C ASP A 180 -27.00 12.30 10.49
N ALA A 181 -27.63 11.12 10.47
CA ALA A 181 -28.16 10.49 11.68
C ALA A 181 -27.05 10.09 12.67
N ALA A 182 -25.93 9.54 12.19
CA ALA A 182 -24.80 9.16 13.04
C ALA A 182 -24.17 10.36 13.75
N HIS A 183 -24.07 11.51 13.06
CA HIS A 183 -23.45 12.71 13.61
C HIS A 183 -24.44 13.57 14.42
N GLY A 184 -25.71 13.65 14.01
CA GLY A 184 -26.73 14.50 14.63
C GLY A 184 -27.41 13.87 15.85
N VAL A 185 -27.40 12.54 15.98
CA VAL A 185 -28.05 11.82 17.09
C VAL A 185 -27.05 11.01 17.90
N ALA A 186 -26.57 9.90 17.33
CA ALA A 186 -25.55 9.03 17.90
C ALA A 186 -25.13 7.99 16.83
N ARG A 187 -23.92 7.43 16.93
CA ARG A 187 -23.43 6.42 15.97
C ARG A 187 -24.42 5.28 15.67
N PRO A 188 -25.16 4.69 16.65
CA PRO A 188 -26.14 3.64 16.36
C PRO A 188 -27.37 4.11 15.55
N ALA A 189 -27.62 5.42 15.44
CA ALA A 189 -28.77 5.95 14.72
C ALA A 189 -28.68 5.76 13.20
N ALA A 190 -27.47 5.63 12.63
CA ALA A 190 -27.27 5.38 11.20
C ALA A 190 -28.03 4.14 10.70
N PRO A 191 -27.75 2.91 11.18
CA PRO A 191 -28.43 1.71 10.71
C PRO A 191 -29.92 1.67 11.09
N LEU A 192 -30.32 2.28 12.21
CA LEU A 192 -31.73 2.33 12.64
C LEU A 192 -32.55 3.24 11.71
N THR A 193 -32.00 4.39 11.32
CA THR A 193 -32.68 5.34 10.44
C THR A 193 -32.87 4.77 9.04
N THR A 194 -31.83 4.17 8.45
CA THR A 194 -31.93 3.57 7.11
C THR A 194 -32.90 2.39 7.08
N PHE A 195 -32.95 1.57 8.14
CA PHE A 195 -33.95 0.50 8.27
C PHE A 195 -35.39 1.05 8.31
N LEU A 196 -35.66 2.06 9.15
CA LEU A 196 -37.01 2.63 9.30
C LEU A 196 -37.48 3.33 8.01
N VAL A 197 -36.59 4.04 7.33
CA VAL A 197 -36.90 4.67 6.04
C VAL A 197 -37.18 3.61 4.98
N GLY A 198 -36.37 2.56 4.89
CA GLY A 198 -36.63 1.43 4.00
C GLY A 198 -37.97 0.74 4.29
N TYR A 199 -38.30 0.52 5.57
CA TYR A 199 -39.58 -0.05 5.98
C TYR A 199 -40.78 0.83 5.62
N ALA A 200 -40.66 2.16 5.82
CA ALA A 200 -41.70 3.12 5.45
C ALA A 200 -41.93 3.15 3.94
N ALA A 201 -40.85 3.15 3.14
CA ALA A 201 -40.92 3.11 1.68
C ALA A 201 -41.61 1.83 1.19
N ALA A 202 -41.25 0.66 1.75
CA ALA A 202 -41.89 -0.61 1.41
C ALA A 202 -43.40 -0.63 1.73
N ARG A 203 -43.81 -0.02 2.86
CA ARG A 203 -45.24 0.11 3.21
C ARG A 203 -46.00 1.01 2.25
N GLN A 204 -45.40 2.09 1.76
CA GLN A 204 -46.03 2.96 0.76
C GLN A 204 -46.13 2.29 -0.60
N ALA A 205 -45.11 1.54 -1.03
CA ALA A 205 -45.17 0.78 -2.29
C ALA A 205 -46.24 -0.34 -2.29
N GLY A 206 -46.52 -0.95 -1.13
CA GLY A 206 -47.58 -1.94 -0.97
C GLY A 206 -49.00 -1.36 -0.88
N ALA A 207 -49.14 -0.05 -0.67
CA ALA A 207 -50.39 0.68 -0.75
C ALA A 207 -50.50 1.30 -2.15
N GLY A 208 -50.95 0.53 -3.14
CA GLY A 208 -51.21 1.04 -4.48
C GLY A 208 -52.18 2.24 -4.46
N PRO A 209 -52.20 3.09 -5.51
CA PRO A 209 -53.05 4.26 -5.54
C PRO A 209 -54.52 3.83 -5.48
N GLU A 210 -55.25 4.33 -4.48
CA GLU A 210 -56.72 4.32 -4.48
C GLU A 210 -57.29 5.20 -5.59
#